data_AF-A0A3E0QBR0-F1
#
_entry.id   AF-A0A3E0QBR0-F1
#
_cell.length_a   1.000
_cell.length_b   1.000
_cell.length_c   1.000
_cell.angle_alpha   90.00
_cell.angle_beta   90.00
_cell.angle_gamma   90.00
#
_symmetry.space_group_name_H-M   'P 1'
#
loop_
_entity.id
_entity.type
_entity.pdbx_description
1 polymer ?
#
loop_
_entity_poly.entity_id
_entity_poly.type
_entity_poly.pdbx_seq_one_letter_code
_entity_poly.pdbx_strand_id
1 'polypeptide(L)'
;MTKLKGLLLTEGMHGMISQVEGLAKALDLDFTHEKIELSSFWKLIPPSLTPVKDFVFKNKIDQNFNIVISCGRKSVIPSIFLKKKFGNKIMNIHIQDPKVSLNNFDYIIAPEHDGLTGSNVLTSKGAIHYLRHKELDENENYLKDRVKKDKLVALIVGGPNKYYNYDKLEIENIFAKIEKNFIQNSFQLILIPSMRTP
;
A
#
# COMPACT_ATOMS: atom_id res chain seq x y z
N MET A 1 26.41 14.95 -2.69
CA MET A 1 25.25 15.57 -3.36
C MET A 1 24.07 15.50 -2.40
N THR A 2 23.26 16.56 -2.28
CA THR A 2 22.05 16.54 -1.45
C THR A 2 21.03 15.58 -2.05
N LYS A 3 20.44 14.70 -1.22
CA LYS A 3 19.37 13.78 -1.66
C LYS A 3 18.18 14.57 -2.23
N LEU A 4 17.52 13.98 -3.23
CA LEU A 4 16.26 14.52 -3.75
C LEU A 4 15.14 14.33 -2.73
N LYS A 5 14.22 15.30 -2.69
CA LYS A 5 13.08 15.29 -1.77
C LYS A 5 11.87 14.59 -2.37
N GLY A 6 11.37 13.57 -1.70
CA GLY A 6 10.18 12.81 -2.06
C GLY A 6 8.94 13.23 -1.25
N LEU A 7 7.80 13.36 -1.91
CA LEU A 7 6.50 13.51 -1.27
C LEU A 7 5.67 12.25 -1.51
N LEU A 8 5.36 11.52 -0.44
CA LEU A 8 4.64 10.25 -0.51
C LEU A 8 3.15 10.45 -0.21
N LEU A 9 2.30 10.20 -1.21
CA LEU A 9 0.84 10.40 -1.13
C LEU A 9 0.11 9.07 -1.01
N THR A 10 -0.58 8.84 0.10
CA THR A 10 -1.40 7.62 0.29
C THR A 10 -2.67 7.93 1.07
N GLU A 11 -3.60 6.97 1.14
CA GLU A 11 -4.72 7.03 2.09
C GLU A 11 -4.38 6.55 3.52
N GLY A 12 -3.11 6.18 3.76
CA GLY A 12 -2.61 5.73 5.06
C GLY A 12 -2.76 4.24 5.35
N MET A 13 -3.20 3.44 4.37
CA MET A 13 -3.23 1.97 4.51
C MET A 13 -1.82 1.40 4.42
N HIS A 14 -1.45 0.49 5.33
CA HIS A 14 -0.09 -0.03 5.45
C HIS A 14 0.46 -0.65 4.14
N GLY A 15 -0.39 -1.36 3.38
CA GLY A 15 0.02 -1.91 2.08
C GLY A 15 0.39 -0.86 1.04
N MET A 16 -0.22 0.34 1.10
CA MET A 16 0.14 1.45 0.21
C MET A 16 1.37 2.20 0.72
N ILE A 17 1.47 2.40 2.03
CA ILE A 17 2.66 2.96 2.69
C ILE A 17 3.89 2.12 2.32
N SER A 18 3.78 0.79 2.41
CA SER A 18 4.87 -0.12 2.09
C SER A 18 5.38 0.04 0.66
N GLN A 19 4.47 0.23 -0.29
CA GLN A 19 4.77 0.44 -1.70
C GLN A 19 5.50 1.76 -1.95
N VAL A 20 4.96 2.89 -1.45
CA VAL A 20 5.57 4.21 -1.68
C VAL A 20 6.93 4.34 -1.00
N GLU A 21 7.09 3.82 0.22
CA GLU A 21 8.38 3.81 0.93
C GLU A 21 9.39 2.88 0.25
N GLY A 22 8.95 1.72 -0.22
CA GLY A 22 9.83 0.79 -0.93
C GLY A 22 10.47 1.43 -2.15
N LEU A 23 9.67 2.15 -2.94
CA LEU A 23 10.18 2.92 -4.07
C LEU A 23 11.07 4.10 -3.63
N ALA A 24 10.63 4.88 -2.65
CA ALA A 24 11.38 6.05 -2.18
C ALA A 24 12.76 5.68 -1.64
N LYS A 25 12.85 4.58 -0.86
CA LYS A 25 14.12 4.02 -0.38
C LYS A 25 15.00 3.51 -1.52
N ALA A 26 14.41 2.86 -2.53
CA ALA A 26 15.15 2.38 -3.69
C ALA A 26 15.75 3.51 -4.53
N LEU A 27 15.07 4.66 -4.58
CA LEU A 27 15.52 5.88 -5.25
C LEU A 27 16.42 6.77 -4.36
N ASP A 28 16.76 6.33 -3.15
CA ASP A 28 17.56 7.05 -2.16
C ASP A 28 17.04 8.48 -1.85
N LEU A 29 15.73 8.63 -1.71
CA LEU A 29 15.07 9.92 -1.43
C LEU A 29 15.09 10.26 0.05
N ASP A 30 15.15 11.56 0.35
CA ASP A 30 14.71 12.12 1.64
C ASP A 30 13.21 12.43 1.52
N PHE A 31 12.34 11.77 2.28
CA PHE A 31 10.90 11.82 1.98
C PHE A 31 10.00 12.12 3.18
N THR A 32 8.87 12.75 2.89
CA THR A 32 7.80 13.02 3.84
C THR A 32 6.51 12.34 3.42
N HIS A 33 5.73 11.89 4.40
CA HIS A 33 4.42 11.29 4.17
C HIS A 33 3.31 12.34 4.26
N GLU A 34 2.41 12.29 3.28
CA GLU A 34 1.16 13.03 3.30
C GLU A 34 -0.01 12.05 3.17
N LYS A 35 -0.76 11.90 4.26
CA LYS A 35 -1.99 11.11 4.26
C LYS A 35 -3.11 11.95 3.66
N ILE A 36 -3.54 11.60 2.46
CA ILE A 36 -4.57 12.34 1.73
C ILE A 36 -5.94 12.18 2.37
N GLU A 37 -6.57 13.31 2.67
CA GLU A 37 -7.96 13.41 3.10
C GLU A 37 -8.80 14.09 2.02
N LEU A 38 -9.51 13.28 1.23
CA LEU A 38 -10.51 13.81 0.31
C LEU A 38 -11.67 14.45 1.08
N SER A 39 -12.23 15.55 0.55
CA SER A 39 -13.48 16.09 1.09
C SER A 39 -14.64 15.11 0.83
N SER A 40 -15.62 15.07 1.74
CA SER A 40 -16.54 13.93 1.89
C SER A 40 -17.29 13.54 0.61
N PHE A 41 -17.64 14.53 -0.21
CA PHE A 41 -18.30 14.31 -1.50
C PHE A 41 -17.43 13.51 -2.49
N TRP A 42 -16.15 13.85 -2.62
CA TRP A 42 -15.25 13.21 -3.59
C TRP A 42 -14.77 11.82 -3.17
N LYS A 43 -15.01 11.40 -1.92
CA LYS A 43 -14.72 10.03 -1.48
C LYS A 43 -15.53 9.00 -2.27
N LEU A 44 -16.74 9.37 -2.70
CA LEU A 44 -17.67 8.46 -3.39
C LEU A 44 -17.52 8.49 -4.92
N ILE A 45 -16.88 9.52 -5.46
CA ILE A 45 -16.75 9.71 -6.90
C ILE A 45 -15.47 9.04 -7.41
N PRO A 46 -15.51 8.31 -8.54
CA PRO A 46 -14.31 7.79 -9.18
C PRO A 46 -13.32 8.90 -9.59
N PRO A 47 -12.00 8.66 -9.54
CA PRO A 47 -11.02 9.64 -9.97
C PRO A 47 -11.21 10.11 -11.42
N SER A 48 -11.70 9.25 -12.32
CA SER A 48 -11.98 9.61 -13.71
C SER A 48 -13.03 10.72 -13.89
N LEU A 49 -13.91 10.91 -12.90
CA LEU A 49 -14.97 11.93 -12.91
C LEU A 49 -14.69 13.06 -11.91
N THR A 50 -13.59 12.98 -11.15
CA THR A 50 -13.26 13.96 -10.12
C THR A 50 -12.43 15.10 -10.74
N PRO A 51 -12.78 16.37 -10.51
CA PRO A 51 -12.03 17.49 -11.06
C PRO A 51 -10.63 17.55 -10.44
N VAL A 52 -9.63 17.92 -11.24
CA VAL A 52 -8.25 18.09 -10.75
C VAL A 52 -8.09 19.50 -10.15
N LYS A 53 -8.59 19.68 -8.93
CA LYS A 53 -8.60 20.95 -8.19
C LYS A 53 -8.25 20.73 -6.72
N ASP A 54 -7.77 21.78 -6.06
CA ASP A 54 -7.35 21.77 -4.66
C ASP A 54 -8.51 21.49 -3.68
N PHE A 55 -9.71 22.02 -3.92
CA PHE A 55 -10.88 21.80 -3.05
C PHE A 55 -11.30 20.31 -2.92
N VAL A 56 -10.77 19.42 -3.76
CA VAL A 56 -11.07 17.98 -3.72
C VAL A 56 -10.46 17.30 -2.50
N PHE A 57 -9.35 17.83 -1.99
CA PHE A 57 -8.65 17.31 -0.83
C PHE A 57 -8.42 18.43 0.19
N LYS A 58 -8.31 18.06 1.47
CA LYS A 58 -8.17 19.04 2.57
C LYS A 58 -6.73 19.45 2.83
N ASN A 59 -5.78 18.61 2.42
CA ASN A 59 -4.36 18.77 2.71
C ASN A 59 -3.80 20.05 2.07
N LYS A 60 -3.00 20.80 2.82
CA LYS A 60 -2.18 21.90 2.30
C LYS A 60 -0.75 21.41 2.18
N ILE A 61 -0.26 21.35 0.95
CA ILE A 61 1.07 20.82 0.64
C ILE A 61 1.99 22.01 0.37
N ASP A 62 2.64 22.48 1.44
CA ASP A 62 3.49 23.69 1.45
C ASP A 62 5.00 23.38 1.49
N GLN A 63 5.37 22.11 1.51
CA GLN A 63 6.75 21.64 1.53
C GLN A 63 7.39 21.60 0.13
N ASN A 64 8.72 21.76 0.07
CA ASN A 64 9.49 21.61 -1.17
C ASN A 64 9.83 20.15 -1.44
N PHE A 65 9.53 19.68 -2.65
CA PHE A 65 9.81 18.32 -3.11
C PHE A 65 10.22 18.33 -4.59
N ASN A 66 10.93 17.28 -5.01
CA ASN A 66 11.36 17.04 -6.38
C ASN A 66 10.57 15.88 -7.03
N ILE A 67 10.13 14.91 -6.22
CA ILE A 67 9.44 13.71 -6.69
C ILE A 67 8.17 13.52 -5.87
N VAL A 68 7.05 13.25 -6.54
CA VAL A 68 5.80 12.79 -5.92
C VAL A 68 5.66 11.31 -6.22
N ILE A 69 5.50 10.51 -5.17
CA ILE A 69 5.19 9.08 -5.29
C ILE A 69 3.81 8.87 -4.66
N SER A 70 2.85 8.44 -5.46
CA SER A 70 1.48 8.26 -5.02
C SER A 70 1.06 6.80 -5.14
N CYS A 71 0.23 6.32 -4.21
CA CYS A 71 -0.34 4.98 -4.27
C CYS A 71 -1.79 4.99 -3.79
N GLY A 72 -2.65 4.23 -4.48
CA GLY A 72 -4.06 4.06 -4.16
C GLY A 72 -4.98 5.16 -4.69
N ARG A 73 -6.27 4.84 -4.74
CA ARG A 73 -7.30 5.66 -5.42
C ARG A 73 -7.36 7.10 -4.93
N LYS A 74 -7.25 7.34 -3.61
CA LYS A 74 -7.43 8.68 -3.05
C LYS A 74 -6.27 9.64 -3.38
N SER A 75 -5.08 9.11 -3.67
CA SER A 75 -3.89 9.92 -3.96
C SER A 75 -3.78 10.34 -5.43
N VAL A 76 -4.56 9.73 -6.32
CA VAL A 76 -4.58 10.01 -7.77
C VAL A 76 -4.82 11.49 -8.04
N ILE A 77 -5.92 12.06 -7.58
CA ILE A 77 -6.27 13.46 -7.91
C ILE A 77 -5.26 14.47 -7.34
N PRO A 78 -4.84 14.39 -6.06
CA PRO A 78 -3.78 15.26 -5.54
C PRO A 78 -2.47 15.15 -6.34
N SER A 79 -2.04 13.94 -6.71
CA SER A 79 -0.83 13.74 -7.51
C SER A 79 -0.91 14.46 -8.86
N ILE A 80 -2.02 14.32 -9.58
CA ILE A 80 -2.23 14.98 -10.88
C ILE A 80 -2.30 16.50 -10.70
N PHE A 81 -2.96 16.97 -9.63
CA PHE A 81 -3.03 18.39 -9.31
C PHE A 81 -1.64 18.99 -9.09
N LEU A 82 -0.76 18.33 -8.33
CA LEU A 82 0.61 18.77 -8.12
C LEU A 82 1.41 18.78 -9.43
N LYS A 83 1.27 17.74 -10.26
CA LYS A 83 1.92 17.70 -11.59
C LYS A 83 1.48 18.86 -12.48
N LYS A 84 0.18 19.22 -12.49
CA LYS A 84 -0.31 20.39 -13.23
C LYS A 84 0.20 21.71 -12.65
N LYS A 85 0.31 21.83 -11.33
CA LYS A 85 0.78 23.05 -10.64
C LYS A 85 2.27 23.31 -10.85
N PHE A 86 3.10 22.27 -10.78
CA PHE A 86 4.56 22.40 -10.81
C PHE A 86 5.20 21.98 -12.15
N GLY A 87 4.47 21.28 -13.01
CA GLY A 87 4.91 20.88 -14.35
C GLY A 87 6.18 20.03 -14.31
N ASN A 88 7.17 20.43 -15.10
CA ASN A 88 8.45 19.72 -15.22
C ASN A 88 9.40 19.93 -14.03
N LYS A 89 9.03 20.77 -13.05
CA LYS A 89 9.84 20.95 -11.83
C LYS A 89 9.79 19.74 -10.90
N ILE A 90 8.80 18.87 -11.08
CA ILE A 90 8.63 17.64 -10.31
C ILE A 90 8.46 16.43 -11.22
N MET A 91 8.91 15.29 -10.73
CA MET A 91 8.57 13.99 -11.29
C MET A 91 7.38 13.40 -10.53
N ASN A 92 6.39 12.88 -11.24
CA ASN A 92 5.16 12.32 -10.69
C ASN A 92 5.07 10.83 -11.04
N ILE A 93 5.21 9.99 -10.02
CA ILE A 93 5.16 8.53 -10.12
C ILE A 93 3.90 8.04 -9.39
N HIS A 94 3.12 7.18 -10.03
CA HIS A 94 1.99 6.50 -9.39
C HIS A 94 2.22 5.00 -9.32
N ILE A 95 1.83 4.39 -8.21
CA ILE A 95 1.88 2.95 -8.00
C ILE A 95 0.44 2.43 -7.97
N GLN A 96 0.18 1.33 -8.68
CA GLN A 96 -1.11 0.74 -9.03
C GLN A 96 -1.77 1.37 -10.26
N ASP A 97 -2.82 0.73 -10.78
CA ASP A 97 -3.63 1.30 -11.86
C ASP A 97 -4.39 2.56 -11.38
N PRO A 98 -4.12 3.76 -11.94
CA PRO A 98 -4.75 5.00 -11.51
C PRO A 98 -6.22 5.15 -11.97
N LYS A 99 -6.70 4.27 -12.87
CA LYS A 99 -8.04 4.32 -13.50
C LYS A 99 -8.38 5.66 -14.16
N VAL A 100 -7.35 6.38 -14.59
CA VAL A 100 -7.41 7.63 -15.38
C VAL A 100 -6.31 7.62 -16.45
N SER A 101 -6.28 8.64 -17.32
CA SER A 101 -5.26 8.72 -18.37
C SER A 101 -3.84 8.63 -17.80
N LEU A 102 -3.04 7.74 -18.38
CA LEU A 102 -1.66 7.46 -17.97
C LEU A 102 -0.74 8.66 -18.20
N ASN A 103 -1.09 9.52 -19.15
CA ASN A 103 -0.34 10.74 -19.50
C ASN A 103 -0.37 11.80 -18.39
N ASN A 104 -1.14 11.60 -17.33
CA ASN A 104 -1.10 12.46 -16.15
C ASN A 104 0.13 12.22 -15.26
N PHE A 105 0.88 11.14 -15.51
CA PHE A 105 2.02 10.69 -14.72
C PHE A 105 3.27 10.60 -15.59
N ASP A 106 4.43 10.88 -15.01
CA ASP A 106 5.70 10.64 -15.70
C ASP A 106 6.00 9.14 -15.75
N TYR A 107 5.66 8.40 -14.68
CA TYR A 107 5.73 6.95 -14.62
C TYR A 107 4.57 6.34 -13.83
N ILE A 108 4.19 5.13 -14.20
CA ILE A 108 3.25 4.29 -13.45
C ILE A 108 3.90 2.95 -13.20
N ILE A 109 3.86 2.48 -11.96
CA ILE A 109 4.34 1.15 -11.58
C ILE A 109 3.12 0.30 -11.23
N ALA A 110 2.87 -0.75 -11.99
CA ALA A 110 1.72 -1.62 -11.77
C ALA A 110 2.11 -3.11 -11.84
N PRO A 111 1.48 -3.97 -11.04
CA PRO A 111 1.67 -5.41 -11.18
C PRO A 111 1.26 -5.95 -12.55
N GLU A 112 1.93 -6.99 -13.03
CA GLU A 112 1.65 -7.65 -14.32
C GLU A 112 0.18 -8.08 -14.46
N HIS A 113 -0.44 -8.53 -13.36
CA HIS A 113 -1.83 -9.00 -13.36
C HIS A 113 -2.87 -7.89 -13.54
N ASP A 114 -2.50 -6.60 -13.42
CA ASP A 114 -3.39 -5.48 -13.69
C ASP A 114 -3.54 -5.22 -15.20
N GLY A 115 -2.67 -5.80 -16.05
CA GLY A 115 -2.77 -5.72 -17.50
C GLY A 115 -2.56 -4.32 -18.09
N LEU A 116 -1.96 -3.41 -17.32
CA LEU A 116 -1.74 -2.03 -17.75
C LEU A 116 -0.60 -1.93 -18.76
N THR A 117 -0.82 -1.25 -19.88
CA THR A 117 0.18 -1.03 -20.94
C THR A 117 0.28 0.44 -21.32
N GLY A 118 1.49 0.91 -21.55
CA GLY A 118 1.77 2.31 -21.91
C GLY A 118 3.28 2.58 -21.93
N SER A 119 3.70 3.62 -22.64
CA SER A 119 5.13 3.97 -22.76
C SER A 119 5.77 4.39 -21.44
N ASN A 120 4.97 4.84 -20.48
CA ASN A 120 5.39 5.25 -19.14
C ASN A 120 5.02 4.22 -18.05
N VAL A 121 4.62 3.00 -18.44
CA VAL A 121 4.24 1.95 -17.50
C VAL A 121 5.41 1.00 -17.27
N LEU A 122 5.78 0.83 -16.01
CA LEU A 122 6.76 -0.14 -15.52
C LEU A 122 6.02 -1.27 -14.82
N THR A 123 6.19 -2.50 -15.31
CA THR A 123 5.51 -3.66 -14.74
C THR A 123 6.34 -4.31 -13.63
N SER A 124 5.66 -4.76 -12.58
CA SER A 124 6.26 -5.55 -11.48
C SER A 124 5.59 -6.91 -11.36
N LYS A 125 6.27 -7.92 -10.82
CA LYS A 125 5.66 -9.24 -10.59
C LYS A 125 4.49 -9.20 -9.60
N GLY A 126 4.60 -8.34 -8.58
CA GLY A 126 3.59 -8.11 -7.57
C GLY A 126 3.69 -6.69 -7.01
N ALA A 127 3.01 -6.44 -5.89
CA ALA A 127 3.14 -5.17 -5.19
C ALA A 127 4.59 -4.98 -4.70
N ILE A 128 5.18 -3.83 -5.00
CA ILE A 128 6.50 -3.46 -4.48
C ILE A 128 6.42 -3.16 -2.98
N HIS A 129 7.52 -3.24 -2.25
CA HIS A 129 7.55 -3.01 -0.80
C HIS A 129 8.93 -2.60 -0.30
N TYR A 130 9.01 -2.10 0.93
CA TYR A 130 10.28 -1.73 1.56
C TYR A 130 11.04 -2.89 2.20
N LEU A 131 10.44 -4.08 2.36
CA LEU A 131 11.11 -5.19 3.05
C LEU A 131 12.34 -5.66 2.28
N ARG A 132 13.51 -5.61 2.92
CA ARG A 132 14.77 -6.22 2.48
C ARG A 132 15.37 -7.04 3.62
N HIS A 133 16.48 -7.72 3.37
CA HIS A 133 17.19 -8.50 4.39
C HIS A 133 17.44 -7.69 5.67
N LYS A 134 17.93 -6.46 5.55
CA LYS A 134 18.17 -5.58 6.69
C LYS A 134 16.91 -5.37 7.55
N GLU A 135 15.77 -5.02 6.94
CA GLU A 135 14.52 -4.87 7.68
C GLU A 135 14.07 -6.17 8.35
N LEU A 136 14.35 -7.34 7.77
CA LEU A 136 14.05 -8.64 8.39
C LEU A 136 14.96 -8.88 9.60
N ASP A 137 16.26 -8.66 9.45
CA ASP A 137 17.27 -8.86 10.50
C ASP A 137 16.99 -7.95 11.71
N GLU A 138 16.69 -6.67 11.46
CA GLU A 138 16.35 -5.71 12.51
C GLU A 138 15.08 -6.06 13.29
N ASN A 139 14.16 -6.83 12.68
CA ASN A 139 12.87 -7.18 13.26
C ASN A 139 12.73 -8.67 13.63
N GLU A 140 13.79 -9.47 13.51
CA GLU A 140 13.77 -10.92 13.78
C GLU A 140 13.26 -11.22 15.20
N ASN A 141 13.66 -10.40 16.17
CA ASN A 141 13.30 -10.59 17.58
C ASN A 141 11.89 -10.11 17.94
N TYR A 142 11.12 -9.53 16.99
CA TYR A 142 9.79 -8.93 17.26
C TYR A 142 8.81 -9.89 17.96
N LEU A 143 8.86 -11.18 17.64
CA LEU A 143 7.99 -12.20 18.23
C LEU A 143 8.65 -13.03 19.33
N LYS A 144 9.93 -12.80 19.64
CA LYS A 144 10.72 -13.68 20.51
C LYS A 144 10.08 -13.87 21.90
N ASP A 145 9.65 -12.78 22.53
CA ASP A 145 9.01 -12.83 23.85
C ASP A 145 7.59 -13.41 23.83
N ARG A 146 7.00 -13.54 22.63
CA ARG A 146 5.65 -14.10 22.43
C ARG A 146 5.70 -15.59 22.10
N VAL A 147 6.85 -16.09 21.65
CA VAL A 147 7.09 -17.51 21.36
C VAL A 147 7.47 -18.24 22.64
N LYS A 148 6.60 -19.13 23.11
CA LYS A 148 6.75 -19.90 24.35
C LYS A 148 7.00 -21.39 24.13
N LYS A 149 6.84 -21.87 22.90
CA LYS A 149 7.02 -23.27 22.50
C LYS A 149 7.94 -23.37 21.29
N ASP A 150 8.65 -24.49 21.18
CA ASP A 150 9.55 -24.77 20.06
C ASP A 150 8.80 -25.09 18.76
N LYS A 151 7.61 -25.68 18.87
CA LYS A 151 6.75 -26.02 17.72
C LYS A 151 5.77 -24.88 17.46
N LEU A 152 5.86 -24.27 16.28
CA LEU A 152 5.03 -23.13 15.89
C LEU A 152 4.16 -23.46 14.67
N VAL A 153 2.94 -22.96 14.68
CA VAL A 153 2.07 -22.89 13.50
C VAL A 153 1.60 -21.45 13.34
N ALA A 154 1.76 -20.88 12.15
CA ALA A 154 1.23 -19.56 11.82
C ALA A 154 -0.06 -19.71 11.02
N LEU A 155 -1.12 -19.02 11.44
CA LEU A 155 -2.37 -18.93 10.69
C LEU A 155 -2.59 -17.48 10.27
N ILE A 156 -2.52 -17.24 8.96
CA ILE A 156 -2.85 -15.94 8.36
C ILE A 156 -4.27 -16.02 7.84
N VAL A 157 -5.17 -15.21 8.41
CA VAL A 157 -6.60 -15.26 8.10
C VAL A 157 -7.01 -13.99 7.39
N GLY A 158 -7.62 -14.14 6.22
CA GLY A 158 -8.23 -13.04 5.48
C GLY A 158 -9.57 -12.61 6.07
N GLY A 159 -10.38 -11.96 5.25
CA GLY A 159 -11.77 -11.68 5.57
C GLY A 159 -12.67 -11.83 4.35
N PRO A 160 -13.99 -11.64 4.52
CA PRO A 160 -14.95 -11.74 3.45
C PRO A 160 -14.52 -10.92 2.23
N ASN A 161 -14.65 -11.51 1.06
CA ASN A 161 -14.41 -10.86 -0.21
C ASN A 161 -15.30 -11.49 -1.30
N LYS A 162 -15.19 -11.02 -2.54
CA LYS A 162 -16.01 -11.48 -3.66
C LYS A 162 -15.97 -13.01 -3.88
N TYR A 163 -14.91 -13.68 -3.44
CA TYR A 163 -14.68 -15.10 -3.68
C TYR A 163 -14.87 -15.98 -2.42
N TYR A 164 -14.90 -15.40 -1.21
CA TYR A 164 -14.96 -16.15 0.05
C TYR A 164 -15.82 -15.42 1.07
N ASN A 165 -16.81 -16.12 1.66
CA ASN A 165 -17.78 -15.50 2.57
C ASN A 165 -17.40 -15.54 4.05
N TYR A 166 -16.35 -16.28 4.46
CA TYR A 166 -15.81 -16.28 5.83
C TYR A 166 -16.92 -16.30 6.90
N ASP A 167 -17.92 -17.15 6.70
CA ASP A 167 -19.00 -17.27 7.67
C ASP A 167 -18.50 -17.96 8.94
N LYS A 168 -19.31 -17.89 10.01
CA LYS A 168 -18.92 -18.44 11.31
C LYS A 168 -18.54 -19.92 11.23
N LEU A 169 -19.27 -20.71 10.42
CA LEU A 169 -19.06 -22.14 10.30
C LEU A 169 -17.76 -22.46 9.57
N GLU A 170 -17.43 -21.71 8.51
CA GLU A 170 -16.15 -21.83 7.80
C GLU A 170 -14.98 -21.53 8.74
N ILE A 171 -15.08 -20.45 9.52
CA ILE A 171 -14.04 -20.07 10.50
C ILE A 171 -13.90 -21.16 11.57
N GLU A 172 -15.00 -21.64 12.14
CA GLU A 172 -15.00 -22.74 13.12
C GLU A 172 -14.33 -23.99 12.55
N ASN A 173 -14.62 -24.36 11.30
CA ASN A 173 -14.00 -25.49 10.62
C ASN A 173 -12.49 -25.31 10.43
N ILE A 174 -12.01 -24.10 10.13
CA ILE A 174 -10.58 -23.80 10.03
C ILE A 174 -9.93 -23.96 11.41
N PHE A 175 -10.49 -23.36 12.46
CA PHE A 175 -9.94 -23.44 13.80
C PHE A 175 -9.96 -24.88 14.34
N ALA A 176 -11.01 -25.66 14.09
CA ALA A 176 -11.07 -27.07 14.45
C ALA A 176 -9.98 -27.90 13.76
N LYS A 177 -9.70 -27.62 12.47
CA LYS A 177 -8.58 -28.26 11.76
C LYS A 177 -7.23 -27.86 12.36
N ILE A 178 -7.05 -26.60 12.73
CA ILE A 178 -5.81 -26.13 13.36
C ILE A 178 -5.63 -26.74 14.74
N GLU A 179 -6.69 -26.81 15.52
CA GLU A 179 -6.69 -27.41 16.85
C GLU A 179 -6.27 -28.88 16.80
N LYS A 180 -6.98 -29.68 15.98
CA LYS A 180 -6.74 -31.10 15.83
C LYS A 180 -5.33 -31.43 15.32
N ASN A 181 -4.86 -30.68 14.31
CA ASN A 181 -3.59 -31.01 13.66
C ASN A 181 -2.37 -30.42 14.37
N PHE A 182 -2.50 -29.30 15.07
CA PHE A 182 -1.35 -28.57 15.62
C PHE A 182 -1.44 -28.36 17.13
N ILE A 183 -2.54 -27.79 17.63
CA ILE A 183 -2.63 -27.43 19.06
C ILE A 183 -2.58 -28.68 19.95
N GLN A 184 -3.34 -29.71 19.60
CA GLN A 184 -3.33 -31.00 20.31
C GLN A 184 -1.96 -31.70 20.21
N ASN A 185 -1.18 -31.40 19.17
CA ASN A 185 0.19 -31.90 18.96
C ASN A 185 1.26 -30.97 19.55
N SER A 186 0.89 -30.16 20.54
CA SER A 186 1.76 -29.25 21.30
C SER A 186 2.36 -28.07 20.53
N PHE A 187 1.86 -27.75 19.35
CA PHE A 187 2.25 -26.51 18.67
C PHE A 187 1.68 -25.28 19.41
N GLN A 188 2.34 -24.13 19.24
CA GLN A 188 1.79 -22.83 19.56
C GLN A 188 1.31 -22.16 18.28
N LEU A 189 0.08 -21.65 18.32
CA LEU A 189 -0.50 -20.89 17.22
C LEU A 189 -0.09 -19.42 17.31
N ILE A 190 0.40 -18.89 16.19
CA ILE A 190 0.56 -17.46 15.92
C ILE A 190 -0.54 -17.07 14.93
N LEU A 191 -1.58 -16.40 15.43
CA LEU A 191 -2.69 -15.93 14.60
C LEU A 191 -2.40 -14.52 14.08
N ILE A 192 -2.51 -14.34 12.76
CA ILE A 192 -2.33 -13.06 12.07
C ILE A 192 -3.63 -12.75 11.33
N PRO A 193 -4.58 -12.05 11.97
CA PRO A 193 -5.84 -11.67 11.34
C PRO A 193 -5.66 -10.46 10.42
N SER A 194 -6.51 -10.38 9.40
CA SER A 194 -6.70 -9.19 8.58
C SER A 194 -7.66 -8.23 9.29
N MET A 195 -7.58 -6.93 9.00
CA MET A 195 -8.58 -5.94 9.44
C MET A 195 -10.02 -6.26 8.97
N ARG A 196 -10.15 -7.14 7.97
CA ARG A 196 -11.43 -7.61 7.42
C ARG A 196 -11.91 -8.91 8.06
N THR A 197 -11.09 -9.57 8.89
CA THR A 197 -11.51 -10.79 9.58
C THR A 197 -12.64 -10.42 10.56
N PRO A 198 -13.82 -11.08 10.50
CA PRO A 198 -14.95 -10.82 11.40
C PRO A 198 -14.65 -11.07 12.88
#